data_AF-A0A7X0LES1-F1
#
_entry.id   AF-A0A7X0LES1-F1
#
_cell.length_a   1.000
_cell.length_b   1.000
_cell.length_c   1.000
_cell.angle_alpha   90.00
_cell.angle_beta   90.00
_cell.angle_gamma   90.00
#
_symmetry.space_group_name_H-M   'P 1'
#
loop_
_entity.id
_entity.type
_entity.pdbx_description
1 polymer ?
#
loop_
_entity_poly.entity_id
_entity_poly.type
_entity_poly.pdbx_seq_one_letter_code
_entity_poly.pdbx_strand_id
1 'polypeptide(L)'
;MPAAALKSKPLPTQSTAKRPVLLDLPYVPVQKRPLPPGRPRQWYVTHNRRLKAMRLAIALLDSGVYMPNQARDETIRDTAEMIGVHPPSDTTCHMVRAFMRYAR
;
A
#
# COMPACT_ATOMS: atom_id res chain seq x y z
N MET A 1 7.65 -50.58 1.23
CA MET A 1 8.68 -49.52 1.32
C MET A 1 8.01 -48.23 1.81
N PRO A 2 8.22 -47.74 3.04
CA PRO A 2 7.65 -46.45 3.46
C PRO A 2 8.63 -45.31 3.15
N ALA A 3 8.14 -44.29 2.43
CA ALA A 3 8.88 -43.07 2.17
C ALA A 3 8.95 -42.22 3.45
N ALA A 4 10.16 -41.93 3.91
CA ALA A 4 10.43 -41.13 5.09
C ALA A 4 9.95 -39.68 4.89
N ALA A 5 9.06 -39.22 5.78
CA ALA A 5 8.65 -37.82 5.85
C ALA A 5 9.80 -36.95 6.37
N LEU A 6 10.48 -36.25 5.47
CA LEU A 6 11.45 -35.21 5.82
C LEU A 6 10.71 -34.04 6.46
N LYS A 7 10.72 -33.98 7.80
CA LYS A 7 10.31 -32.79 8.56
C LYS A 7 11.37 -31.71 8.34
N SER A 8 11.16 -30.84 7.36
CA SER A 8 11.98 -29.63 7.21
C SER A 8 11.73 -28.74 8.42
N LYS A 9 12.76 -28.57 9.26
CA LYS A 9 12.73 -27.61 10.36
C LYS A 9 12.54 -26.21 9.75
N PRO A 10 11.51 -25.44 10.13
CA PRO A 10 11.32 -24.10 9.59
C PRO A 10 12.57 -23.27 9.90
N LEU A 11 13.11 -22.57 8.88
CA LEU A 11 14.23 -21.67 9.10
C LEU A 11 13.83 -20.64 10.17
N PRO A 12 14.77 -20.24 11.05
CA PRO A 12 14.50 -19.24 12.07
C PRO A 12 14.06 -17.95 11.38
N THR A 13 12.83 -17.51 11.67
CA THR A 13 12.36 -16.18 11.30
C THR A 13 13.33 -15.17 11.91
N GLN A 14 14.11 -14.49 11.08
CA GLN A 14 15.02 -13.47 11.56
C GLN A 14 14.18 -12.36 12.17
N SER A 15 14.33 -12.16 13.47
CA SER A 15 13.64 -11.09 14.18
C SER A 15 14.11 -9.73 13.64
N THR A 16 13.18 -8.97 13.06
CA THR A 16 13.35 -7.56 12.66
C THR A 16 13.82 -6.67 13.82
N ALA A 17 13.68 -7.13 15.07
CA ALA A 17 14.15 -6.39 16.26
C ALA A 17 15.68 -6.20 16.34
N LYS A 18 16.49 -7.03 15.67
CA LYS A 18 17.96 -6.96 15.75
C LYS A 18 18.63 -6.32 14.54
N ARG A 19 17.94 -6.25 13.40
CA ARG A 19 18.40 -5.57 12.20
C ARG A 19 17.19 -4.93 11.51
N PRO A 20 17.16 -3.61 11.33
CA PRO A 20 16.12 -3.00 10.53
C PRO A 20 16.21 -3.59 9.12
N VAL A 21 15.12 -4.21 8.69
CA VAL A 21 14.98 -4.63 7.29
C VAL A 21 14.88 -3.35 6.46
N LEU A 22 15.19 -3.41 5.16
CA LEU A 22 15.11 -2.25 4.28
C LEU A 22 13.71 -1.57 4.31
N LEU A 23 12.67 -2.32 4.70
CA LEU A 23 11.30 -1.85 4.91
C LEU A 23 11.09 -1.09 6.23
N ASP A 24 11.95 -1.28 7.23
CA ASP A 24 11.89 -0.58 8.53
C ASP A 24 12.59 0.80 8.48
N LEU A 25 13.30 1.10 7.38
CA LEU A 25 13.90 2.41 7.16
C LEU A 25 12.82 3.43 6.75
N PRO A 26 13.02 4.73 7.08
CA PRO A 26 12.10 5.78 6.64
C PRO A 26 11.91 5.72 5.12
N TYR A 27 10.67 5.53 4.68
CA TYR A 27 10.35 5.43 3.26
C TYR A 27 10.69 6.75 2.54
N VAL A 28 11.66 6.71 1.63
CA VAL A 28 11.98 7.85 0.77
C VAL A 28 11.12 7.78 -0.50
N PRO A 29 10.31 8.81 -0.81
CA PRO A 29 9.50 8.82 -2.01
C PRO A 29 10.34 8.65 -3.29
N VAL A 30 9.89 7.77 -4.17
CA VAL A 30 10.53 7.57 -5.48
C VAL A 30 10.53 8.89 -6.27
N GLN A 31 11.67 9.20 -6.89
CA GLN A 31 11.79 10.36 -7.78
C GLN A 31 10.78 10.28 -8.92
N LYS A 32 9.92 11.31 -9.03
CA LYS A 32 8.86 11.33 -10.03
C LYS A 32 9.45 11.52 -11.41
N ARG A 33 9.22 10.56 -12.30
CA ARG A 33 9.44 10.75 -13.74
C ARG A 33 8.30 11.56 -14.35
N PRO A 34 8.57 12.44 -15.32
CA PRO A 34 7.52 13.17 -16.02
C PRO A 34 6.59 12.18 -16.74
N LEU A 35 5.29 12.49 -16.73
CA LEU A 35 4.29 11.69 -17.46
C LEU A 35 4.45 11.92 -18.97
N PRO A 36 4.19 10.90 -19.81
CA PRO A 36 4.35 11.02 -21.26
C PRO A 36 3.41 12.10 -21.81
N PRO A 37 3.85 12.98 -22.72
CA PRO A 37 2.99 13.98 -23.34
C PRO A 37 1.98 13.35 -24.33
N GLY A 38 0.97 14.11 -24.75
CA GLY A 38 0.03 13.73 -25.82
C GLY A 38 -1.08 12.75 -25.42
N ARG A 39 -1.26 12.45 -24.13
CA ARG A 39 -2.37 11.61 -23.67
C ARG A 39 -3.65 12.45 -23.42
N PRO A 40 -4.84 11.85 -23.50
CA PRO A 40 -6.07 12.53 -23.08
C PRO A 40 -6.02 12.92 -21.60
N ARG A 41 -6.63 14.05 -21.21
CA ARG A 41 -6.69 14.54 -19.82
C ARG A 41 -7.09 13.45 -18.82
N GLN A 42 -8.08 12.64 -19.18
CA GLN A 42 -8.62 11.59 -18.32
C GLN A 42 -7.57 10.51 -17.96
N TRP A 43 -6.60 10.26 -18.85
CA TRP A 43 -5.51 9.33 -18.59
C TRP A 43 -4.64 9.82 -17.44
N TYR A 44 -4.23 11.10 -17.47
CA TYR A 44 -3.42 11.71 -16.40
C TYR A 44 -4.19 11.76 -15.07
N VAL A 45 -5.48 12.13 -15.12
CA VAL A 45 -6.34 12.16 -13.91
C VAL A 45 -6.43 10.77 -13.29
N THR A 46 -6.67 9.74 -14.10
CA THR A 46 -6.77 8.35 -13.63
C THR A 46 -5.44 7.86 -13.05
N HIS A 47 -4.33 8.15 -13.73
CA HIS A 47 -2.99 7.80 -13.25
C HIS A 47 -2.68 8.46 -11.90
N ASN A 48 -2.93 9.77 -11.78
CA ASN A 48 -2.70 10.51 -10.54
C ASN A 48 -3.63 10.07 -9.41
N ARG A 49 -4.89 9.70 -9.71
CA ARG A 49 -5.80 9.08 -8.73
C ARG A 49 -5.27 7.74 -8.22
N ARG A 50 -4.73 6.89 -9.11
CA ARG A 50 -4.07 5.63 -8.71
C ARG A 50 -2.86 5.88 -7.82
N LEU A 51 -1.99 6.82 -8.17
CA LEU A 51 -0.84 7.19 -7.32
C LEU A 51 -1.28 7.72 -5.96
N LYS A 52 -2.33 8.55 -5.91
CA LYS A 52 -2.90 9.04 -4.64
C LYS A 52 -3.43 7.86 -3.80
N ALA A 53 -4.21 6.97 -4.40
CA ALA A 53 -4.79 5.82 -3.73
C ALA A 53 -3.72 4.83 -3.22
N MET A 54 -2.65 4.57 -3.97
CA MET A 54 -1.55 3.72 -3.51
C MET A 54 -0.84 4.31 -2.29
N ARG A 55 -0.56 5.62 -2.29
CA ARG A 55 0.06 6.29 -1.14
C ARG A 55 -0.80 6.18 0.12
N LEU A 56 -2.11 6.36 -0.03
CA LEU A 56 -3.04 6.21 1.08
C LEU A 56 -3.14 4.76 1.57
N ALA A 57 -3.13 3.78 0.66
CA ALA A 57 -3.16 2.37 1.03
C ALA A 57 -1.91 1.97 1.84
N ILE A 58 -0.72 2.43 1.44
CA ILE A 58 0.52 2.22 2.21
C ILE A 58 0.41 2.87 3.59
N ALA A 59 0.02 4.15 3.66
CA ALA A 59 -0.12 4.86 4.93
C ALA A 59 -1.13 4.19 5.88
N LEU A 60 -2.24 3.69 5.35
CA LEU A 60 -3.22 2.93 6.12
C LEU A 60 -2.63 1.65 6.70
N LEU A 61 -1.91 0.87 5.88
CA LEU A 61 -1.24 -0.35 6.33
C LEU A 61 -0.20 -0.05 7.42
N ASP A 62 0.60 1.02 7.24
CA ASP A 62 1.62 1.45 8.21
C ASP A 62 0.99 1.94 9.52
N SER A 63 -0.21 2.54 9.47
CA SER A 63 -0.98 2.98 10.63
C SER A 63 -1.77 1.87 11.35
N GLY A 64 -1.74 0.64 10.84
CA GLY A 64 -2.41 -0.52 11.44
C GLY A 64 -3.80 -0.83 10.91
N VAL A 65 -4.19 -0.28 9.75
CA VAL A 65 -5.41 -0.65 9.03
C VAL A 65 -5.07 -1.74 8.03
N TYR A 66 -5.29 -3.00 8.42
CA TYR A 66 -4.83 -4.16 7.65
C TYR A 66 -5.83 -4.65 6.60
N MET A 67 -7.12 -4.38 6.80
CA MET A 67 -8.20 -4.94 5.99
C MET A 67 -9.03 -3.87 5.27
N PRO A 68 -9.53 -4.14 4.04
CA PRO A 68 -10.34 -3.18 3.29
C PRO A 68 -11.63 -2.73 3.99
N ASN A 69 -12.18 -3.57 4.88
CA ASN A 69 -13.39 -3.26 5.65
C ASN A 69 -13.13 -2.28 6.82
N GLN A 70 -11.88 -2.17 7.28
CA GLN A 70 -11.45 -1.19 8.28
C GLN A 70 -11.23 0.19 7.64
N ALA A 71 -10.86 0.23 6.35
CA ALA A 71 -10.64 1.47 5.60
C ALA A 71 -11.98 2.13 5.19
N ARG A 72 -12.73 2.69 6.14
CA ARG A 72 -13.93 3.51 5.87
C ARG A 72 -13.56 4.85 5.21
N ASP A 73 -14.52 5.52 4.56
CA ASP A 73 -14.22 6.77 3.83
C ASP A 73 -13.69 7.85 4.78
N GLU A 74 -14.24 7.94 5.99
CA GLU A 74 -13.76 8.78 7.09
C GLU A 74 -12.30 8.47 7.41
N THR A 75 -11.98 7.20 7.73
CA THR A 75 -10.61 6.75 8.05
C THR A 75 -9.61 7.08 6.94
N ILE A 76 -10.01 6.90 5.67
CA ILE A 76 -9.17 7.22 4.52
C ILE A 76 -8.93 8.74 4.41
N ARG A 77 -9.96 9.56 4.65
CA ARG A 77 -9.87 11.02 4.62
C ARG A 77 -9.03 11.56 5.79
N ASP A 78 -9.21 11.02 7.00
CA ASP A 78 -8.43 11.37 8.19
C ASP A 78 -6.95 11.02 7.99
N THR A 79 -6.68 9.84 7.39
CA THR A 79 -5.31 9.44 7.05
C THR A 79 -4.71 10.37 5.99
N ALA A 80 -5.52 10.82 5.02
CA ALA A 80 -5.07 11.79 4.03
C ALA A 80 -4.67 13.13 4.67
N GLU A 81 -5.45 13.61 5.63
CA GLU A 81 -5.12 14.80 6.42
C GLU A 81 -3.83 14.61 7.22
N MET A 82 -3.67 13.49 7.92
CA MET A 82 -2.48 13.15 8.70
C MET A 82 -1.18 13.20 7.88
N ILE A 83 -1.23 12.74 6.62
CA ILE A 83 -0.06 12.75 5.71
C ILE A 83 0.01 14.01 4.83
N GLY A 84 -0.84 15.02 5.06
CA GLY A 84 -0.83 16.28 4.33
C GLY A 84 -1.29 16.19 2.87
N VAL A 85 -2.12 15.21 2.52
CA VAL A 85 -2.67 15.00 1.17
C VAL A 85 -4.10 15.53 1.11
N HIS A 86 -4.41 16.34 0.08
CA HIS A 86 -5.76 16.85 -0.16
C HIS A 86 -6.82 15.72 -0.20
N PRO A 87 -8.01 15.91 0.41
CA PRO A 87 -9.03 14.89 0.57
C PRO A 87 -9.29 14.05 -0.70
N PRO A 88 -9.35 12.72 -0.57
CA PRO A 88 -9.69 11.83 -1.68
C PRO A 88 -11.18 11.90 -2.00
N SER A 89 -11.51 11.75 -3.29
CA SER A 89 -12.89 11.54 -3.74
C SER A 89 -13.36 10.12 -3.43
N ASP A 90 -14.66 9.87 -3.47
CA ASP A 90 -15.24 8.53 -3.20
C ASP A 90 -14.70 7.47 -4.17
N THR A 91 -14.53 7.83 -5.45
CA THR A 91 -13.84 6.96 -6.42
C THR A 91 -12.43 6.58 -5.98
N THR A 92 -11.69 7.52 -5.37
CA THR A 92 -10.34 7.28 -4.87
C THR A 92 -10.37 6.39 -3.63
N CYS A 93 -11.33 6.59 -2.72
CA CYS A 93 -11.54 5.70 -1.56
C CYS A 93 -11.85 4.25 -2.00
N HIS A 94 -12.67 4.08 -3.03
CA HIS A 94 -12.88 2.76 -3.65
C HIS A 94 -11.59 2.15 -4.19
N MET A 95 -10.73 2.94 -4.86
CA MET A 95 -9.42 2.46 -5.33
C MET A 95 -8.51 2.04 -4.19
N VAL A 96 -8.49 2.78 -3.07
CA VAL A 96 -7.71 2.43 -1.87
C VAL A 96 -8.12 1.05 -1.37
N ARG A 97 -9.42 0.82 -1.16
CA ARG A 97 -9.94 -0.49 -0.72
C ARG A 97 -9.63 -1.60 -1.72
N ALA A 98 -9.69 -1.30 -3.01
CA ALA A 98 -9.34 -2.27 -4.06
C ALA A 98 -7.86 -2.67 -3.98
N PHE A 99 -6.94 -1.72 -3.73
CA PHE A 99 -5.51 -2.04 -3.57
C PHE A 99 -5.19 -2.79 -2.28
N MET A 100 -5.96 -2.60 -1.22
CA MET A 100 -5.81 -3.36 0.02
C MET A 100 -6.37 -4.79 -0.07
N ARG A 101 -7.17 -5.10 -1.09
CA ARG A 101 -7.63 -6.48 -1.33
C ARG A 101 -6.47 -7.27 -1.93
N TYR A 102 -5.96 -8.23 -1.19
CA TYR A 102 -5.13 -9.27 -1.77
C TYR A 102 -6.00 -10.12 -2.71
N ALA A 103 -5.86 -9.91 -4.02
CA ALA A 103 -6.42 -10.80 -5.02
C ALA A 103 -5.52 -12.05 -5.06
N ARG A 104 -6.00 -13.15 -4.48
CA ARG A 104 -5.38 -14.46 -4.62
C ARG A 104 -5.78 -15.08 -5.95
#